data_AF-A0A7Y2UBB7-F1
#
_entry.id   AF-A0A7Y2UBB7-F1
#
_cell.length_a   1.000
_cell.length_b   1.000
_cell.length_c   1.000
_cell.angle_alpha   90.00
_cell.angle_beta   90.00
_cell.angle_gamma   90.00
#
_symmetry.space_group_name_H-M   'P 1'
#
loop_
_entity.id
_entity.type
_entity.pdbx_description
1 polymer ?
#
loop_
_entity_poly.entity_id
_entity_poly.type
_entity_poly.pdbx_seq_one_letter_code
_entity_poly.pdbx_strand_id
1 'polypeptide(L)'
;MSKRKDYWRMSNLTGLIIGISMLLLAGFAYAQAYEGADFCKNCHEDVYNEWKASGHPYKLMQGEDAQHRPIPLPRGWDWPEDGALENGTLVEGEVSYVIGGYKWKSRYMDHEGYIVTVTEDEDGNPVDGVNQYNFLTGEWVNYNAGVDNKPYNCGVCHTTNWVADDDAETDNDLSDNQNGLPGIWGTFDDGGIHCEQCHGNGGHNEFPVDDSAEACGACHYRTAAPGAEVNVIPAGGGFIKHHEQYNEHLASPHANMKCVTCHNPHKRGEFSIKEGRECTDCHTDVAASYAMDSMADYGVECKDCHMPYASKSANQLGPYEGDVQTHIFYINTDGAANMFTEDGSAVKLDENGKAAVTVDFACVRCHETGDLVELGNFAKNFHGTDDSVSQLEHIGLNPGLSGNWWGGSDRSGEGFLVEVANSSGALVLIGSFYTYDPDGNQIWLIAVGAADGSMETDVIFYINDGQKWGTDFDPADVNQVEFGTGTFTFPACDVGHVSITPNATFMGQGYGEIAYDLSRDITDYKVACPSLVLD
;
A
#
# COMPACT_ATOMS: atom_id res chain seq x y z
N MET A 1 65.96 71.04 -28.63
CA MET A 1 67.30 71.62 -28.35
C MET A 1 67.20 72.53 -27.14
N SER A 2 68.22 72.45 -26.26
CA SER A 2 68.47 73.30 -25.08
C SER A 2 67.88 72.88 -23.71
N LYS A 3 68.60 71.94 -23.09
CA LYS A 3 69.13 71.92 -21.70
C LYS A 3 68.40 72.70 -20.59
N ARG A 4 68.01 71.98 -19.54
CA ARG A 4 68.31 72.35 -18.14
C ARG A 4 68.78 71.12 -17.37
N LYS A 5 69.88 71.31 -16.63
CA LYS A 5 70.55 70.36 -15.74
C LYS A 5 70.08 70.56 -14.30
N ASP A 6 69.87 69.42 -13.64
CA ASP A 6 70.38 68.99 -12.33
C ASP A 6 70.23 69.93 -11.11
N TYR A 7 69.59 69.41 -10.04
CA TYR A 7 70.26 68.89 -8.84
C TYR A 7 69.19 68.54 -7.79
N TRP A 8 69.05 67.27 -7.40
CA TRP A 8 68.79 66.90 -6.00
C TRP A 8 69.18 65.44 -5.72
N ARG A 9 70.30 65.33 -5.00
CA ARG A 9 70.69 64.35 -3.97
C ARG A 9 70.37 62.85 -4.16
N MET A 10 71.46 62.10 -4.35
CA MET A 10 71.60 60.70 -3.97
C MET A 10 71.55 60.54 -2.44
N SER A 11 70.98 59.39 -2.00
CA SER A 11 71.60 58.39 -1.11
C SER A 11 70.61 57.88 -0.05
N ASN A 12 70.00 56.71 -0.27
CA ASN A 12 70.46 55.45 0.33
C ASN A 12 69.44 54.31 0.13
N LEU A 13 69.92 53.25 -0.53
CA LEU A 13 69.40 51.89 -0.49
C LEU A 13 69.45 51.35 0.95
N THR A 14 68.41 50.66 1.40
CA THR A 14 68.51 49.43 2.22
C THR A 14 67.16 48.70 2.31
N GLY A 15 67.15 47.42 1.88
CA GLY A 15 66.19 46.32 2.16
C GLY A 15 64.71 46.54 1.80
N LEU A 16 64.14 45.97 0.74
CA LEU A 16 63.89 44.54 0.45
C LEU A 16 63.26 43.77 1.62
N ILE A 17 62.12 43.14 1.33
CA ILE A 17 61.26 42.26 2.16
C ILE A 17 60.13 42.96 2.92
N ILE A 18 59.17 43.54 2.18
CA ILE A 18 57.75 43.54 2.58
C ILE A 18 56.94 43.22 1.32
N GLY A 19 56.93 41.95 0.97
CA GLY A 19 56.14 41.42 -0.13
C GLY A 19 55.51 40.14 0.34
N ILE A 20 54.18 40.10 0.34
CA ILE A 20 53.32 38.93 0.47
C ILE A 20 53.22 38.40 1.92
N SER A 21 52.30 38.96 2.70
CA SER A 21 51.80 38.32 3.94
C SER A 21 50.31 38.63 4.22
N MET A 22 49.55 39.06 3.20
CA MET A 22 48.16 39.51 3.37
C MET A 22 47.19 38.96 2.31
N LEU A 23 47.44 37.76 1.79
CA LEU A 23 46.42 36.99 1.06
C LEU A 23 46.62 35.52 1.38
N LEU A 24 45.52 34.80 1.61
CA LEU A 24 45.40 33.41 2.10
C LEU A 24 45.26 33.24 3.62
N LEU A 25 44.29 33.94 4.22
CA LEU A 25 43.37 33.23 5.11
C LEU A 25 42.27 32.67 4.21
N ALA A 26 42.53 31.52 3.60
CA ALA A 26 41.44 30.67 3.16
C ALA A 26 40.61 30.39 4.41
N GLY A 27 39.35 30.78 4.41
CA GLY A 27 38.40 30.27 5.38
C GLY A 27 38.42 28.75 5.22
N PHE A 28 39.06 28.06 6.15
CA PHE A 28 38.77 26.65 6.36
C PHE A 28 37.31 26.63 6.79
N ALA A 29 36.42 26.24 5.88
CA ALA A 29 35.15 25.69 6.29
C ALA A 29 35.50 24.44 7.10
N TYR A 30 35.49 24.57 8.43
CA TYR A 30 35.42 23.41 9.28
C TYR A 30 34.07 22.78 8.98
N ALA A 31 34.05 21.59 8.38
CA ALA A 31 32.88 20.73 8.52
C ALA A 31 32.63 20.62 10.01
N GLN A 32 31.46 21.05 10.48
CA GLN A 32 31.12 20.89 11.89
C GLN A 32 31.05 19.38 12.18
N ALA A 33 31.62 18.98 13.32
CA ALA A 33 31.59 17.60 13.77
C ALA A 33 30.15 17.15 14.03
N TYR A 34 29.89 15.86 13.89
CA TYR A 34 28.67 15.24 14.38
C TYR A 34 28.51 15.49 15.88
N GLU A 35 27.34 15.99 16.30
CA GLU A 35 27.06 16.35 17.70
C GLU A 35 26.15 15.33 18.39
N GLY A 36 25.38 14.56 17.61
CA GLY A 36 24.47 13.53 18.07
C GLY A 36 23.07 14.05 18.39
N ALA A 37 22.08 13.15 18.30
CA ALA A 37 20.68 13.50 18.53
C ALA A 37 20.41 14.09 19.94
N ASP A 38 21.18 13.70 20.95
CA ASP A 38 21.08 14.25 22.31
C ASP A 38 21.47 15.73 22.39
N PHE A 39 22.35 16.21 21.51
CA PHE A 39 22.61 17.63 21.37
C PHE A 39 21.34 18.36 20.90
N CYS A 40 20.66 17.82 19.89
CA CYS A 40 19.43 18.39 19.33
C CYS A 40 18.29 18.45 20.35
N LYS A 41 18.18 17.43 21.21
CA LYS A 41 17.18 17.32 22.29
C LYS A 41 17.13 18.55 23.19
N ASN A 42 18.27 19.20 23.45
CA ASN A 42 18.34 20.36 24.35
C ASN A 42 17.45 21.54 23.91
N CYS A 43 17.15 21.63 22.61
CA CYS A 43 16.26 22.65 22.04
C CYS A 43 14.98 22.05 21.43
N HIS A 44 15.01 20.78 20.98
CA HIS A 44 13.94 20.11 20.24
C HIS A 44 13.43 18.86 20.97
N GLU A 45 13.14 18.99 22.26
CA GLU A 45 12.78 17.85 23.12
C GLU A 45 11.58 17.05 22.61
N ASP A 46 10.50 17.73 22.17
CA ASP A 46 9.30 17.05 21.66
C ASP A 46 9.59 16.24 20.40
N VAL A 47 10.31 16.85 19.44
CA VAL A 47 10.70 16.20 18.18
C VAL A 47 11.63 15.02 18.44
N TYR A 48 12.61 15.20 19.34
CA TYR A 48 13.50 14.12 19.77
C TYR A 48 12.71 12.97 20.39
N ASN A 49 11.72 13.25 21.23
CA ASN A 49 10.91 12.20 21.87
C ASN A 49 10.05 11.43 20.86
N GLU A 50 9.50 12.11 19.85
CA GLU A 50 8.83 11.45 18.72
C GLU A 50 9.82 10.55 17.95
N TRP A 51 10.96 11.11 17.54
CA TRP A 51 11.98 10.41 16.74
C TRP A 51 12.55 9.20 17.49
N LYS A 52 12.86 9.36 18.77
CA LYS A 52 13.33 8.28 19.65
C LYS A 52 12.29 7.19 19.81
N ALA A 53 11.01 7.52 19.71
CA ALA A 53 9.96 6.53 19.71
C ALA A 53 9.82 5.82 18.35
N SER A 54 10.40 6.33 17.27
CA SER A 54 10.34 5.75 15.91
C SER A 54 11.33 4.58 15.73
N GLY A 55 11.31 3.95 14.54
CA GLY A 55 12.23 2.86 14.20
C GLY A 55 13.60 3.31 13.67
N HIS A 56 13.73 4.56 13.21
CA HIS A 56 14.95 5.11 12.62
C HIS A 56 16.21 5.00 13.50
N PRO A 57 16.20 5.38 14.80
CA PRO A 57 17.38 5.24 15.66
C PRO A 57 17.79 3.79 15.94
N TYR A 58 16.91 2.83 15.66
CA TYR A 58 17.10 1.44 16.06
C TYR A 58 17.36 0.52 14.87
N LYS A 59 17.82 1.08 13.75
CA LYS A 59 18.14 0.29 12.57
C LYS A 59 19.46 -0.47 12.72
N LEU A 60 20.40 0.11 13.47
CA LEU A 60 21.61 -0.54 13.95
C LEU A 60 21.84 -0.09 15.40
N MET A 61 22.08 -1.01 16.33
CA MET A 61 22.39 -0.71 17.72
C MET A 61 23.61 -1.50 18.15
N GLN A 62 24.46 -0.93 18.99
CA GLN A 62 25.53 -1.69 19.64
C GLN A 62 24.95 -2.78 20.54
N GLY A 63 25.65 -3.90 20.71
CA GLY A 63 25.22 -5.01 21.56
C GLY A 63 24.95 -4.58 23.00
N GLU A 64 25.79 -3.68 23.53
CA GLU A 64 25.67 -3.11 24.88
C GLU A 64 24.41 -2.25 25.09
N ASP A 65 23.90 -1.62 24.04
CA ASP A 65 22.63 -0.90 24.08
C ASP A 65 21.45 -1.83 23.83
N ALA A 66 21.61 -2.76 22.88
CA ALA A 66 20.57 -3.68 22.44
C ALA A 66 20.15 -4.66 23.55
N GLN A 67 21.06 -5.08 24.43
CA GLN A 67 20.76 -5.95 25.58
C GLN A 67 19.70 -5.38 26.53
N HIS A 68 19.54 -4.06 26.55
CA HIS A 68 18.55 -3.37 27.39
C HIS A 68 17.14 -3.36 26.78
N ARG A 69 16.94 -4.04 25.64
CA ARG A 69 15.68 -4.14 24.91
C ARG A 69 15.17 -5.57 24.91
N PRO A 70 13.86 -5.81 24.68
CA PRO A 70 13.30 -7.15 24.57
C PRO A 70 13.63 -7.80 23.22
N ILE A 71 14.92 -7.91 22.90
CA ILE A 71 15.44 -8.54 21.68
C ILE A 71 15.96 -9.92 22.10
N PRO A 72 15.42 -11.03 21.57
CA PRO A 72 15.93 -12.35 21.89
C PRO A 72 17.29 -12.54 21.22
N LEU A 73 18.16 -13.37 21.79
CA LEU A 73 19.42 -13.77 21.16
C LEU A 73 19.25 -15.09 20.40
N PRO A 74 19.96 -15.27 19.27
CA PRO A 74 20.08 -16.58 18.65
C PRO A 74 20.77 -17.52 19.65
N ARG A 75 20.44 -18.82 19.59
CA ARG A 75 21.06 -19.78 20.50
C ARG A 75 22.57 -19.87 20.23
N GLY A 76 23.36 -19.96 21.30
CA GLY A 76 24.82 -19.97 21.26
C GLY A 76 25.47 -18.59 21.30
N TRP A 77 24.66 -17.52 21.42
CA TRP A 77 25.15 -16.14 21.47
C TRP A 77 24.81 -15.49 22.80
N ASP A 78 25.72 -14.62 23.26
CA ASP A 78 25.60 -13.84 24.48
C ASP A 78 25.70 -12.32 24.19
N TRP A 79 25.19 -11.53 25.14
CA TRP A 79 25.38 -10.09 25.14
C TRP A 79 26.78 -9.74 25.64
N PRO A 80 27.43 -8.70 25.08
CA PRO A 80 28.71 -8.24 25.56
C PRO A 80 28.58 -7.57 26.94
N GLU A 81 29.69 -7.52 27.69
CA GLU A 81 29.79 -6.66 28.87
C GLU A 81 29.73 -5.16 28.49
N ASP A 82 29.22 -4.31 29.38
CA ASP A 82 29.15 -2.86 29.16
C ASP A 82 30.55 -2.27 28.87
N GLY A 83 30.67 -1.52 27.77
CA GLY A 83 31.93 -0.91 27.33
C GLY A 83 32.89 -1.88 26.64
N ALA A 84 32.45 -3.08 26.26
CA ALA A 84 33.32 -4.05 25.60
C ALA A 84 33.80 -3.60 24.22
N LEU A 85 32.95 -2.87 23.48
CA LEU A 85 33.32 -2.27 22.20
C LEU A 85 34.33 -1.13 22.38
N GLU A 86 34.10 -0.23 23.33
CA GLU A 86 34.99 0.92 23.59
C GLU A 86 36.38 0.48 24.09
N ASN A 87 36.43 -0.58 24.89
CA ASN A 87 37.67 -1.08 25.49
C ASN A 87 38.36 -2.19 24.67
N GLY A 88 37.76 -2.61 23.55
CA GLY A 88 38.31 -3.64 22.67
C GLY A 88 38.34 -5.05 23.30
N THR A 89 37.34 -5.39 24.10
CA THR A 89 37.27 -6.66 24.86
C THR A 89 36.19 -7.62 24.38
N LEU A 90 35.54 -7.36 23.23
CA LEU A 90 34.59 -8.32 22.65
C LEU A 90 35.26 -9.69 22.45
N VAL A 91 34.58 -10.76 22.87
CA VAL A 91 35.08 -12.13 22.73
C VAL A 91 34.17 -12.98 21.84
N GLU A 92 34.72 -14.08 21.35
CA GLU A 92 33.99 -15.07 20.55
C GLU A 92 32.69 -15.51 21.27
N GLY A 93 31.58 -15.50 20.54
CA GLY A 93 30.23 -15.79 21.06
C GLY A 93 29.43 -14.55 21.50
N GLU A 94 30.05 -13.37 21.56
CA GLU A 94 29.35 -12.11 21.88
C GLU A 94 28.87 -11.36 20.64
N VAL A 95 27.74 -10.66 20.80
CA VAL A 95 27.15 -9.81 19.76
C VAL A 95 27.76 -8.40 19.80
N SER A 96 28.42 -7.97 18.70
CA SER A 96 28.89 -6.59 18.57
C SER A 96 27.76 -5.61 18.25
N TYR A 97 26.88 -5.97 17.31
CA TYR A 97 25.78 -5.12 16.84
C TYR A 97 24.51 -5.90 16.55
N VAL A 98 23.37 -5.24 16.72
CA VAL A 98 22.05 -5.73 16.30
C VAL A 98 21.54 -4.89 15.13
N ILE A 99 21.21 -5.56 14.02
CA ILE A 99 20.61 -4.97 12.83
C ILE A 99 19.09 -5.12 12.93
N GLY A 100 18.37 -4.00 13.07
CA GLY A 100 16.94 -3.97 13.36
C GLY A 100 16.66 -4.14 14.86
N GLY A 101 15.63 -4.90 15.24
CA GLY A 101 15.26 -5.04 16.66
C GLY A 101 14.25 -4.00 17.17
N TYR A 102 13.56 -3.32 16.26
CA TYR A 102 12.47 -2.39 16.58
C TYR A 102 11.07 -2.98 16.34
N LYS A 103 10.78 -3.44 15.11
CA LYS A 103 9.41 -3.86 14.72
C LYS A 103 9.33 -5.16 13.92
N TRP A 104 10.06 -5.27 12.81
CA TRP A 104 9.89 -6.42 11.89
C TRP A 104 10.76 -7.61 12.26
N LYS A 105 12.06 -7.36 12.41
CA LYS A 105 13.07 -8.40 12.58
C LYS A 105 14.34 -7.88 13.25
N SER A 106 15.10 -8.78 13.85
CA SER A 106 16.47 -8.56 14.32
C SER A 106 17.42 -9.58 13.70
N ARG A 107 18.66 -9.13 13.46
CA ARG A 107 19.81 -9.93 13.06
C ARG A 107 21.02 -9.42 13.86
N TYR A 108 22.10 -10.19 13.87
CA TYR A 108 23.20 -10.00 14.80
C TYR A 108 24.52 -9.98 14.03
N MET A 109 25.49 -9.27 14.58
CA MET A 109 26.86 -9.27 14.14
C MET A 109 27.74 -9.81 15.26
N ASP A 110 28.72 -10.62 14.91
CA ASP A 110 29.62 -11.26 15.86
C ASP A 110 30.69 -10.31 16.39
N HIS A 111 31.55 -10.80 17.27
CA HIS A 111 32.65 -10.04 17.86
C HIS A 111 33.66 -9.43 16.86
N GLU A 112 33.72 -9.93 15.61
CA GLU A 112 34.55 -9.39 14.53
C GLU A 112 33.75 -8.48 13.58
N GLY A 113 32.45 -8.30 13.84
CA GLY A 113 31.55 -7.47 13.05
C GLY A 113 30.97 -8.18 11.82
N TYR A 114 31.15 -9.48 11.63
CA TYR A 114 30.48 -10.21 10.56
C TYR A 114 29.04 -10.51 10.94
N ILE A 115 28.14 -10.51 9.96
CA ILE A 115 26.75 -10.91 10.19
C ILE A 115 26.73 -12.38 10.59
N VAL A 116 26.12 -12.68 11.73
CA VAL A 116 25.92 -14.05 12.22
C VAL A 116 25.09 -14.84 11.21
N THR A 117 25.64 -15.93 10.68
CA THR A 117 25.00 -16.83 9.71
C THR A 117 24.93 -18.29 10.18
N VAL A 118 25.58 -18.59 11.31
CA VAL A 118 25.62 -19.89 11.99
C VAL A 118 25.25 -19.67 13.46
N THR A 119 24.38 -20.53 13.99
CA THR A 119 23.91 -20.51 15.39
C THR A 119 24.04 -21.91 15.99
N GLU A 120 23.41 -22.19 17.13
CA GLU A 120 23.45 -23.50 17.77
C GLU A 120 22.07 -24.20 17.90
N ASP A 121 22.07 -25.53 17.91
CA ASP A 121 20.91 -26.36 18.29
C ASP A 121 20.77 -26.54 19.82
N GLU A 122 19.77 -27.31 20.28
CA GLU A 122 19.52 -27.55 21.72
C GLU A 122 20.69 -28.22 22.45
N ASP A 123 21.52 -28.95 21.71
CA ASP A 123 22.65 -29.72 22.22
C ASP A 123 23.97 -28.93 22.10
N GLY A 124 23.94 -27.69 21.58
CA GLY A 124 25.10 -26.83 21.37
C GLY A 124 25.89 -27.14 20.10
N ASN A 125 25.32 -27.85 19.12
CA ASN A 125 25.97 -28.09 17.83
C ASN A 125 25.69 -26.95 16.86
N PRO A 126 26.64 -26.59 15.98
CA PRO A 126 26.45 -25.52 15.01
C PRO A 126 25.36 -25.86 13.97
N VAL A 127 24.55 -24.86 13.65
CA VAL A 127 23.45 -24.90 12.67
C VAL A 127 23.57 -23.72 11.72
N ASP A 128 23.56 -23.99 10.42
CA ASP A 128 23.48 -22.95 9.40
C ASP A 128 22.12 -22.24 9.47
N GLY A 129 22.12 -20.95 9.77
CA GLY A 129 20.92 -20.12 9.84
C GLY A 129 20.32 -20.01 11.24
N VAL A 130 18.98 -19.94 11.32
CA VAL A 130 18.23 -19.69 12.56
C VAL A 130 18.69 -18.38 13.25
N ASN A 131 19.02 -17.39 12.43
CA ASN A 131 19.80 -16.20 12.80
C ASN A 131 19.05 -14.87 12.60
N GLN A 132 17.82 -14.93 12.11
CA GLN A 132 16.90 -13.79 12.08
C GLN A 132 15.68 -14.10 12.92
N TYR A 133 15.36 -13.21 13.86
CA TYR A 133 14.12 -13.30 14.63
C TYR A 133 13.05 -12.40 14.04
N ASN A 134 11.85 -12.92 13.80
CA ASN A 134 10.69 -12.18 13.32
C ASN A 134 9.77 -11.84 14.50
N PHE A 135 9.61 -10.55 14.80
CA PHE A 135 8.88 -10.11 16.01
C PHE A 135 7.38 -10.39 15.96
N LEU A 136 6.78 -10.39 14.77
CA LEU A 136 5.34 -10.60 14.61
C LEU A 136 4.94 -12.05 14.87
N THR A 137 5.71 -13.03 14.39
CA THR A 137 5.40 -14.46 14.53
C THR A 137 6.13 -15.12 15.70
N GLY A 138 7.21 -14.51 16.20
CA GLY A 138 8.07 -15.09 17.22
C GLY A 138 9.00 -16.19 16.69
N GLU A 139 9.16 -16.27 15.37
CA GLU A 139 9.91 -17.34 14.72
C GLU A 139 11.35 -16.93 14.41
N TRP A 140 12.25 -17.91 14.51
CA TRP A 140 13.60 -17.82 13.97
C TRP A 140 13.63 -18.37 12.54
N VAL A 141 14.19 -17.60 11.62
CA VAL A 141 14.31 -17.95 10.20
C VAL A 141 15.74 -17.76 9.69
N ASN A 142 16.02 -18.33 8.53
CA ASN A 142 17.35 -18.28 7.92
C ASN A 142 17.58 -16.96 7.18
N TYR A 143 18.76 -16.38 7.38
CA TYR A 143 19.28 -15.26 6.61
C TYR A 143 20.74 -15.52 6.22
N ASN A 144 21.02 -15.75 4.92
CA ASN A 144 22.37 -16.13 4.44
C ASN A 144 22.98 -17.30 5.24
N ALA A 145 22.17 -18.32 5.57
CA ALA A 145 22.58 -19.47 6.37
C ALA A 145 23.89 -20.10 5.86
N GLY A 146 24.85 -20.30 6.77
CA GLY A 146 26.15 -20.94 6.48
C GLY A 146 27.12 -20.13 5.62
N VAL A 147 26.81 -18.86 5.31
CA VAL A 147 27.75 -18.00 4.58
C VAL A 147 28.86 -17.56 5.54
N ASP A 148 30.07 -18.03 5.27
CA ASP A 148 31.27 -17.69 6.03
C ASP A 148 31.58 -16.18 5.93
N ASN A 149 31.98 -15.58 7.06
CA ASN A 149 32.40 -14.18 7.19
C ASN A 149 31.53 -13.19 6.39
N LYS A 150 30.20 -13.26 6.56
CA LYS A 150 29.26 -12.40 5.82
C LYS A 150 29.48 -10.93 6.22
N PRO A 151 30.00 -10.05 5.34
CA PRO A 151 30.31 -8.69 5.73
C PRO A 151 29.06 -7.84 5.87
N TYR A 152 29.16 -6.80 6.70
CA TYR A 152 28.20 -5.73 6.82
C TYR A 152 28.61 -4.53 5.99
N ASN A 153 27.85 -4.30 4.91
CA ASN A 153 27.99 -3.17 3.99
C ASN A 153 26.66 -2.43 3.80
N CYS A 154 25.77 -2.53 4.80
CA CYS A 154 24.42 -1.96 4.75
C CYS A 154 24.34 -0.54 5.34
N GLY A 155 25.48 0.05 5.72
CA GLY A 155 25.54 1.24 6.56
C GLY A 155 24.90 2.49 5.94
N VAL A 156 24.93 2.63 4.60
CA VAL A 156 24.28 3.73 3.86
C VAL A 156 22.83 3.96 4.33
N CYS A 157 22.10 2.88 4.63
CA CYS A 157 20.68 2.96 5.01
C CYS A 157 20.42 2.64 6.49
N HIS A 158 21.46 2.33 7.25
CA HIS A 158 21.35 1.76 8.60
C HIS A 158 22.10 2.57 9.66
N THR A 159 22.88 3.56 9.25
CA THR A 159 23.78 4.36 10.11
C THR A 159 23.73 5.82 9.70
N THR A 160 24.30 6.69 10.53
CA THR A 160 24.41 8.12 10.25
C THR A 160 25.81 8.45 9.73
N ASN A 161 25.88 9.16 8.59
CA ASN A 161 27.10 9.55 7.90
C ASN A 161 28.03 8.39 7.53
N TRP A 162 27.46 7.31 6.98
CA TRP A 162 28.24 6.17 6.50
C TRP A 162 29.30 6.57 5.46
N VAL A 163 30.52 6.08 5.68
CA VAL A 163 31.63 6.11 4.72
C VAL A 163 32.00 4.67 4.42
N ALA A 164 31.82 4.25 3.16
CA ALA A 164 32.16 2.91 2.73
C ALA A 164 33.68 2.70 2.69
N ASP A 165 34.10 1.51 3.10
CA ASP A 165 35.42 0.95 2.83
C ASP A 165 35.24 -0.02 1.65
N ASP A 166 35.64 0.44 0.46
CA ASP A 166 35.43 -0.26 -0.81
C ASP A 166 36.49 -1.35 -1.07
N ASP A 167 37.62 -1.31 -0.35
CA ASP A 167 38.75 -2.24 -0.48
C ASP A 167 39.04 -3.11 0.76
N ALA A 168 38.13 -3.10 1.74
CA ALA A 168 38.08 -3.92 2.96
C ALA A 168 38.53 -5.38 2.81
N GLU A 169 38.20 -6.00 1.67
CA GLU A 169 38.53 -7.40 1.41
C GLU A 169 40.03 -7.61 1.12
N THR A 170 40.76 -6.56 0.72
CA THR A 170 42.05 -6.70 0.02
C THR A 170 43.22 -5.95 0.64
N ASP A 171 43.00 -4.88 1.41
CA ASP A 171 44.08 -4.01 1.89
C ASP A 171 44.58 -4.37 3.30
N ASN A 172 43.77 -5.07 4.11
CA ASN A 172 44.01 -5.38 5.53
C ASN A 172 44.24 -4.12 6.40
N ASP A 173 43.74 -2.96 5.96
CA ASP A 173 43.63 -1.79 6.82
C ASP A 173 42.34 -1.94 7.63
N LEU A 174 42.39 -1.62 8.93
CA LEU A 174 41.20 -1.64 9.79
C LEU A 174 40.84 -0.24 10.28
N SER A 175 41.53 0.80 9.80
CA SER A 175 41.35 2.18 10.25
C SER A 175 40.09 2.83 9.71
N ASP A 176 39.49 2.25 8.67
CA ASP A 176 38.23 2.60 8.02
C ASP A 176 37.14 1.52 8.14
N ASN A 177 37.36 0.53 9.02
CA ASN A 177 36.29 -0.31 9.55
C ASN A 177 35.85 0.20 10.93
N GLN A 178 34.54 0.28 11.15
CA GLN A 178 33.99 0.74 12.43
C GLN A 178 34.58 -0.06 13.60
N ASN A 179 35.15 0.64 14.59
CA ASN A 179 35.82 0.08 15.77
C ASN A 179 36.97 -0.88 15.45
N GLY A 180 37.52 -0.88 14.24
CA GLY A 180 38.53 -1.85 13.80
C GLY A 180 37.98 -3.27 13.62
N LEU A 181 36.67 -3.42 13.40
CA LEU A 181 36.03 -4.72 13.20
C LEU A 181 36.04 -5.12 11.71
N PRO A 182 36.76 -6.17 11.30
CA PRO A 182 36.96 -6.52 9.88
C PRO A 182 35.66 -6.90 9.13
N GLY A 183 34.60 -7.24 9.86
CA GLY A 183 33.30 -7.53 9.26
C GLY A 183 32.47 -6.29 8.90
N ILE A 184 32.87 -5.08 9.32
CA ILE A 184 32.15 -3.83 9.03
C ILE A 184 32.87 -3.06 7.95
N TRP A 185 32.39 -3.11 6.70
CA TRP A 185 33.04 -2.50 5.53
C TRP A 185 32.76 -1.00 5.40
N GLY A 186 33.08 -0.26 6.46
CA GLY A 186 32.98 1.20 6.51
C GLY A 186 32.92 1.73 7.95
N THR A 187 32.87 3.05 8.06
CA THR A 187 32.71 3.79 9.31
C THR A 187 31.43 4.62 9.31
N PHE A 188 30.97 4.99 10.51
CA PHE A 188 29.82 5.87 10.70
C PHE A 188 29.95 6.67 12.00
N ASP A 189 29.19 7.76 12.10
CA ASP A 189 29.18 8.58 13.32
C ASP A 189 28.30 7.95 14.42
N ASP A 190 27.15 7.38 14.04
CA ASP A 190 26.26 6.67 14.98
C ASP A 190 25.45 5.55 14.29
N GLY A 191 25.11 4.53 15.08
CA GLY A 191 24.25 3.43 14.65
C GLY A 191 22.80 3.89 14.52
N GLY A 192 22.13 3.55 13.42
CA GLY A 192 20.78 4.03 13.14
C GLY A 192 20.76 5.36 12.40
N ILE A 193 19.53 5.81 12.08
CA ILE A 193 19.27 7.04 11.33
C ILE A 193 18.93 8.16 12.30
N HIS A 194 19.92 9.03 12.55
CA HIS A 194 19.86 10.14 13.49
C HIS A 194 19.52 11.46 12.79
N CYS A 195 19.33 12.52 13.57
CA CYS A 195 18.89 13.83 13.09
C CYS A 195 19.75 14.33 11.92
N GLU A 196 21.07 14.23 12.05
CA GLU A 196 22.02 14.75 11.08
C GLU A 196 22.03 13.97 9.76
N GLN A 197 21.54 12.72 9.72
CA GLN A 197 21.42 11.98 8.45
C GLN A 197 20.45 12.67 7.48
N CYS A 198 19.43 13.36 7.98
CA CYS A 198 18.45 14.09 7.17
C CYS A 198 18.66 15.60 7.21
N HIS A 199 19.17 16.13 8.32
CA HIS A 199 19.35 17.57 8.52
C HIS A 199 20.77 18.06 8.22
N GLY A 200 21.73 17.16 8.00
CA GLY A 200 23.15 17.49 7.80
C GLY A 200 23.92 17.80 9.11
N ASN A 201 25.25 17.84 9.01
CA ASN A 201 26.15 18.12 10.14
C ASN A 201 26.41 19.63 10.29
N GLY A 202 25.76 20.29 11.27
CA GLY A 202 26.09 21.65 11.72
C GLY A 202 24.95 22.41 12.40
N GLY A 203 25.19 23.65 12.84
CA GLY A 203 24.19 24.47 13.57
C GLY A 203 23.02 24.97 12.73
N HIS A 204 21.85 25.25 13.36
CA HIS A 204 20.55 25.60 12.75
C HIS A 204 20.51 26.65 11.63
N ASN A 205 21.55 27.47 11.46
CA ASN A 205 21.56 28.57 10.49
C ASN A 205 22.13 28.18 9.11
N GLU A 206 22.65 26.96 8.94
CA GLU A 206 23.30 26.52 7.69
C GLU A 206 22.62 25.33 6.98
N PHE A 207 21.47 24.85 7.47
CA PHE A 207 20.81 23.63 6.94
C PHE A 207 19.41 23.89 6.36
N PRO A 208 19.24 23.89 5.03
CA PRO A 208 17.94 23.65 4.43
C PRO A 208 17.56 22.18 4.65
N VAL A 209 16.38 21.93 5.21
CA VAL A 209 15.80 20.58 5.24
C VAL A 209 15.47 20.17 3.80
N ASP A 210 16.11 19.09 3.32
CA ASP A 210 15.72 18.48 2.05
C ASP A 210 14.49 17.60 2.30
N ASP A 211 13.34 18.10 1.86
CA ASP A 211 12.04 17.45 2.01
C ASP A 211 11.62 16.69 0.74
N SER A 212 12.53 16.54 -0.23
CA SER A 212 12.29 15.80 -1.47
C SER A 212 12.01 14.32 -1.23
N ALA A 213 11.38 13.66 -2.21
CA ALA A 213 11.22 12.21 -2.15
C ALA A 213 12.59 11.51 -2.27
N GLU A 214 13.51 12.10 -3.02
CA GLU A 214 14.88 11.67 -3.24
C GLU A 214 15.67 11.59 -1.93
N ALA A 215 15.51 12.56 -1.01
CA ALA A 215 16.14 12.53 0.30
C ALA A 215 15.74 11.29 1.11
N CYS A 216 14.46 10.90 1.05
CA CYS A 216 13.96 9.66 1.67
C CYS A 216 14.43 8.43 0.87
N GLY A 217 14.46 8.56 -0.45
CA GLY A 217 14.94 7.58 -1.42
C GLY A 217 16.44 7.30 -1.32
N ALA A 218 17.22 8.04 -0.54
CA ALA A 218 18.60 7.68 -0.21
C ALA A 218 18.70 6.37 0.57
N CYS A 219 17.59 5.93 1.20
CA CYS A 219 17.52 4.67 1.96
C CYS A 219 16.32 3.79 1.55
N HIS A 220 15.20 4.40 1.15
CA HIS A 220 13.96 3.70 0.80
C HIS A 220 13.93 3.20 -0.65
N TYR A 221 15.05 2.65 -1.11
CA TYR A 221 15.21 1.96 -2.39
C TYR A 221 16.03 0.67 -2.21
N ARG A 222 16.14 -0.15 -3.26
CA ARG A 222 17.23 -1.15 -3.37
C ARG A 222 18.07 -1.05 -4.62
N THR A 223 17.42 -1.13 -5.79
CA THR A 223 18.15 -1.28 -7.06
C THR A 223 18.30 0.06 -7.77
N ALA A 224 17.20 0.81 -7.92
CA ALA A 224 17.19 2.08 -8.62
C ALA A 224 17.29 3.23 -7.61
N ALA A 225 18.52 3.66 -7.32
CA ALA A 225 18.79 4.82 -6.47
C ALA A 225 18.13 6.10 -7.02
N PRO A 226 17.94 7.14 -6.20
CA PRO A 226 17.51 8.45 -6.67
C PRO A 226 18.34 8.94 -7.85
N GLY A 227 17.66 9.39 -8.92
CA GLY A 227 18.28 9.83 -10.16
C GLY A 227 18.68 8.72 -11.16
N ALA A 228 18.39 7.44 -10.87
CA ALA A 228 18.58 6.38 -11.84
C ALA A 228 17.78 6.63 -13.14
N GLU A 229 18.38 6.33 -14.30
CA GLU A 229 17.72 6.51 -15.60
C GLU A 229 16.47 5.63 -15.77
N VAL A 230 16.48 4.46 -15.13
CA VAL A 230 15.40 3.48 -15.19
C VAL A 230 14.94 3.18 -13.77
N ASN A 231 13.65 3.38 -13.51
CA ASN A 231 13.03 2.98 -12.25
C ASN A 231 12.84 1.46 -12.23
N VAL A 232 13.18 0.82 -11.11
CA VAL A 232 13.02 -0.62 -10.89
C VAL A 232 12.50 -0.83 -9.48
N ILE A 233 11.46 -1.64 -9.33
CA ILE A 233 10.89 -2.05 -8.04
C ILE A 233 11.11 -3.56 -7.88
N PRO A 234 12.21 -3.99 -7.25
CA PRO A 234 12.52 -5.40 -7.02
C PRO A 234 11.43 -6.19 -6.31
N ALA A 235 11.24 -7.42 -6.78
CA ALA A 235 10.35 -8.40 -6.19
C ALA A 235 11.07 -9.74 -5.99
N GLY A 236 10.45 -10.63 -5.23
CA GLY A 236 10.91 -12.01 -5.08
C GLY A 236 10.01 -12.80 -4.16
N GLY A 237 9.77 -14.07 -4.51
CA GLY A 237 8.88 -14.94 -3.75
C GLY A 237 7.42 -14.48 -3.75
N GLY A 238 6.99 -13.79 -4.82
CA GLY A 238 5.62 -13.28 -4.96
C GLY A 238 5.33 -11.98 -4.22
N PHE A 239 6.33 -11.27 -3.71
CA PHE A 239 6.16 -9.98 -3.03
C PHE A 239 7.16 -8.95 -3.51
N ILE A 240 6.78 -7.68 -3.41
CA ILE A 240 7.74 -6.57 -3.51
C ILE A 240 8.74 -6.73 -2.36
N LYS A 241 10.03 -6.53 -2.64
CA LYS A 241 11.03 -6.56 -1.58
C LYS A 241 10.84 -5.36 -0.67
N HIS A 242 11.11 -5.52 0.63
CA HIS A 242 11.11 -4.37 1.55
C HIS A 242 11.99 -3.21 1.06
N HIS A 243 11.63 -2.00 1.55
CA HIS A 243 12.28 -0.70 1.34
C HIS A 243 12.37 -0.22 -0.12
N GLU A 244 11.31 -0.40 -0.89
CA GLU A 244 11.18 0.13 -2.26
C GLU A 244 10.19 1.30 -2.34
N GLN A 245 9.75 1.86 -1.21
CA GLN A 245 8.64 2.83 -1.19
C GLN A 245 8.92 4.06 -2.06
N TYR A 246 10.19 4.46 -2.21
CA TYR A 246 10.56 5.54 -3.13
C TYR A 246 10.27 5.16 -4.58
N ASN A 247 10.73 3.98 -5.03
CA ASN A 247 10.53 3.52 -6.40
C ASN A 247 9.05 3.20 -6.70
N GLU A 248 8.33 2.65 -5.72
CA GLU A 248 6.87 2.47 -5.77
C GLU A 248 6.16 3.81 -5.94
N HIS A 249 6.52 4.81 -5.12
CA HIS A 249 5.93 6.14 -5.14
C HIS A 249 6.16 6.84 -6.49
N LEU A 250 7.35 6.74 -7.09
CA LEU A 250 7.63 7.27 -8.43
C LEU A 250 6.76 6.61 -9.53
N ALA A 251 6.44 5.34 -9.35
CA ALA A 251 5.58 4.60 -10.26
C ALA A 251 4.07 4.81 -9.99
N SER A 252 3.72 5.59 -8.97
CA SER A 252 2.33 5.81 -8.53
C SER A 252 1.69 7.06 -9.16
N PRO A 253 0.36 7.26 -8.99
CA PRO A 253 -0.30 8.54 -9.27
C PRO A 253 0.22 9.73 -8.44
N HIS A 254 0.83 9.46 -7.28
CA HIS A 254 1.36 10.49 -6.37
C HIS A 254 2.83 10.83 -6.61
N ALA A 255 3.45 10.34 -7.68
CA ALA A 255 4.89 10.51 -7.97
C ALA A 255 5.44 11.94 -7.86
N ASN A 256 4.60 12.95 -8.11
CA ASN A 256 4.98 14.37 -8.01
C ASN A 256 4.88 14.96 -6.58
N MET A 257 4.40 14.18 -5.61
CA MET A 257 4.32 14.57 -4.21
C MET A 257 5.58 14.16 -3.46
N LYS A 258 5.84 14.81 -2.34
CA LYS A 258 6.91 14.46 -1.41
C LYS A 258 6.41 13.41 -0.41
N CYS A 259 7.31 12.57 0.11
CA CYS A 259 6.98 11.63 1.18
C CYS A 259 6.41 12.36 2.41
N VAL A 260 7.00 13.52 2.73
CA VAL A 260 6.56 14.36 3.85
C VAL A 260 5.24 15.10 3.60
N THR A 261 4.64 14.99 2.41
CA THR A 261 3.26 15.46 2.20
C THR A 261 2.32 14.71 3.14
N CYS A 262 2.51 13.39 3.27
CA CYS A 262 1.72 12.54 4.14
C CYS A 262 2.41 12.27 5.47
N HIS A 263 3.71 11.96 5.45
CA HIS A 263 4.42 11.48 6.64
C HIS A 263 5.12 12.58 7.45
N ASN A 264 5.03 12.49 8.77
CA ASN A 264 5.95 13.11 9.72
C ASN A 264 7.12 12.13 9.98
N PRO A 265 8.34 12.43 9.51
CA PRO A 265 9.49 11.52 9.60
C PRO A 265 10.00 11.32 11.04
N HIS A 266 9.57 12.17 11.98
CA HIS A 266 9.91 12.02 13.40
C HIS A 266 9.00 11.02 14.11
N LYS A 267 7.82 10.69 13.56
CA LYS A 267 6.87 9.81 14.25
C LYS A 267 7.08 8.34 13.87
N ARG A 268 6.59 7.45 14.74
CA ARG A 268 6.39 6.03 14.42
C ARG A 268 5.61 5.89 13.13
N GLY A 269 5.97 4.94 12.28
CA GLY A 269 5.33 4.72 10.98
C GLY A 269 3.80 4.60 11.08
N GLU A 270 3.31 3.90 12.10
CA GLU A 270 1.88 3.68 12.40
C GLU A 270 1.10 4.97 12.71
N PHE A 271 1.80 6.02 13.16
CA PHE A 271 1.22 7.29 13.58
C PHE A 271 1.85 8.47 12.85
N SER A 272 2.44 8.20 11.69
CA SER A 272 3.23 9.19 10.94
C SER A 272 2.38 10.04 10.00
N ILE A 273 1.15 9.64 9.67
CA ILE A 273 0.27 10.45 8.83
C ILE A 273 -0.05 11.77 9.54
N LYS A 274 0.21 12.87 8.83
CA LYS A 274 -0.03 14.23 9.34
C LYS A 274 -1.53 14.51 9.41
N GLU A 275 -1.92 15.33 10.38
CA GLU A 275 -3.29 15.84 10.47
C GLU A 275 -3.69 16.56 9.16
N GLY A 276 -4.88 16.24 8.65
CA GLY A 276 -5.37 16.78 7.37
C GLY A 276 -4.69 16.20 6.13
N ARG A 277 -4.08 15.01 6.24
CA ARG A 277 -3.39 14.29 5.14
C ARG A 277 -3.85 12.84 4.99
N GLU A 278 -5.02 12.50 5.52
CA GLU A 278 -5.67 11.24 5.20
C GLU A 278 -6.14 11.23 3.73
N CYS A 279 -6.40 10.05 3.18
CA CYS A 279 -6.88 9.92 1.80
C CYS A 279 -8.14 10.78 1.55
N THR A 280 -9.04 10.79 2.53
CA THR A 280 -10.33 11.50 2.49
C THR A 280 -10.19 13.03 2.54
N ASP A 281 -9.06 13.57 3.01
CA ASP A 281 -8.82 15.01 3.06
C ASP A 281 -8.57 15.60 1.65
N CYS A 282 -8.09 14.78 0.71
CA CYS A 282 -7.82 15.19 -0.67
C CYS A 282 -8.82 14.59 -1.67
N HIS A 283 -9.30 13.37 -1.45
CA HIS A 283 -10.22 12.64 -2.34
C HIS A 283 -11.66 12.70 -1.82
N THR A 284 -12.19 13.90 -1.63
CA THR A 284 -13.49 14.12 -0.96
C THR A 284 -14.66 13.48 -1.70
N ASP A 285 -14.69 13.55 -3.03
CA ASP A 285 -15.79 13.01 -3.83
C ASP A 285 -15.78 11.47 -3.82
N VAL A 286 -14.58 10.87 -3.87
CA VAL A 286 -14.38 9.43 -3.72
C VAL A 286 -14.76 8.97 -2.31
N ALA A 287 -14.41 9.75 -1.28
CA ALA A 287 -14.80 9.44 0.09
C ALA A 287 -16.33 9.49 0.28
N ALA A 288 -17.00 10.46 -0.35
CA ALA A 288 -18.45 10.59 -0.31
C ALA A 288 -19.16 9.42 -1.02
N SER A 289 -18.65 8.97 -2.18
CA SER A 289 -19.22 7.80 -2.86
C SER A 289 -18.95 6.51 -2.09
N TYR A 290 -17.72 6.34 -1.56
CA TYR A 290 -17.36 5.16 -0.77
C TYR A 290 -18.16 5.03 0.53
N ALA A 291 -18.54 6.15 1.16
CA ALA A 291 -19.35 6.13 2.38
C ALA A 291 -20.75 5.51 2.17
N MET A 292 -21.19 5.33 0.92
CA MET A 292 -22.45 4.68 0.55
C MET A 292 -22.27 3.18 0.25
N ASP A 293 -21.04 2.68 0.21
CA ASP A 293 -20.72 1.28 -0.05
C ASP A 293 -20.77 0.45 1.24
N SER A 294 -21.24 -0.79 1.15
CA SER A 294 -21.30 -1.70 2.30
C SER A 294 -19.94 -1.96 2.96
N MET A 295 -18.82 -1.89 2.24
CA MET A 295 -17.49 -2.05 2.81
C MET A 295 -17.15 -0.95 3.83
N ALA A 296 -17.68 0.26 3.65
CA ALA A 296 -17.50 1.34 4.62
C ALA A 296 -18.20 1.02 5.96
N ASP A 297 -19.38 0.37 5.92
CA ASP A 297 -20.09 -0.08 7.13
C ASP A 297 -19.31 -1.11 7.95
N TYR A 298 -18.48 -1.92 7.28
CA TYR A 298 -17.59 -2.89 7.92
C TYR A 298 -16.22 -2.30 8.34
N GLY A 299 -16.01 -1.00 8.12
CA GLY A 299 -14.80 -0.30 8.55
C GLY A 299 -13.57 -0.57 7.67
N VAL A 300 -13.76 -1.00 6.42
CA VAL A 300 -12.67 -1.10 5.45
C VAL A 300 -12.17 0.31 5.11
N GLU A 301 -10.86 0.51 5.14
CA GLU A 301 -10.24 1.81 4.90
C GLU A 301 -9.66 1.89 3.48
N CYS A 302 -9.45 3.10 2.95
CA CYS A 302 -8.88 3.30 1.60
C CYS A 302 -7.55 2.53 1.40
N LYS A 303 -6.72 2.51 2.44
CA LYS A 303 -5.41 1.84 2.44
C LYS A 303 -5.50 0.31 2.38
N ASP A 304 -6.65 -0.29 2.72
CA ASP A 304 -6.80 -1.74 2.66
C ASP A 304 -6.77 -2.25 1.22
N CYS A 305 -7.40 -1.50 0.30
CA CYS A 305 -7.43 -1.83 -1.12
C CYS A 305 -6.28 -1.16 -1.92
N HIS A 306 -5.98 0.11 -1.62
CA HIS A 306 -5.01 0.90 -2.39
C HIS A 306 -3.57 0.76 -1.89
N MET A 307 -3.36 0.38 -0.64
CA MET A 307 -2.04 0.14 -0.05
C MET A 307 -2.00 -1.22 0.67
N PRO A 308 -2.37 -2.33 0.00
CA PRO A 308 -2.36 -3.64 0.65
C PRO A 308 -0.94 -4.02 1.04
N TYR A 309 -0.81 -5.04 1.89
CA TYR A 309 0.48 -5.59 2.32
C TYR A 309 1.16 -6.38 1.18
N ALA A 310 1.46 -5.73 0.06
CA ALA A 310 2.06 -6.36 -1.12
C ALA A 310 3.60 -6.43 -1.06
N SER A 311 4.19 -5.89 0.01
CA SER A 311 5.64 -5.92 0.26
C SER A 311 6.00 -6.84 1.43
N LYS A 312 7.13 -7.55 1.31
CA LYS A 312 7.67 -8.43 2.35
C LYS A 312 9.01 -7.93 2.90
N SER A 313 9.00 -7.62 4.19
CA SER A 313 10.16 -7.34 5.03
C SER A 313 10.60 -8.58 5.80
N ALA A 314 9.76 -9.11 6.68
CA ALA A 314 10.09 -10.24 7.55
C ALA A 314 9.13 -11.42 7.34
N ASN A 315 7.84 -11.14 7.23
CA ASN A 315 6.78 -12.15 7.28
C ASN A 315 5.93 -12.14 6.02
N GLN A 316 5.48 -13.33 5.67
CA GLN A 316 4.35 -13.56 4.76
C GLN A 316 3.22 -14.11 5.63
N LEU A 317 2.15 -13.33 5.78
CA LEU A 317 1.00 -13.65 6.62
C LEU A 317 -0.07 -14.43 5.85
N GLY A 318 -0.05 -14.36 4.52
CA GLY A 318 -0.93 -15.10 3.64
C GLY A 318 -0.40 -15.20 2.21
N PRO A 319 -1.15 -15.83 1.29
CA PRO A 319 -0.75 -15.95 -0.12
C PRO A 319 -0.49 -14.60 -0.81
N TYR A 320 -1.26 -13.58 -0.44
CA TYR A 320 -1.20 -12.22 -0.97
C TYR A 320 -1.04 -11.16 0.14
N GLU A 321 -0.44 -11.56 1.27
CA GLU A 321 -0.26 -10.68 2.42
C GLU A 321 1.17 -10.82 2.99
N GLY A 322 1.97 -9.78 2.78
CA GLY A 322 3.27 -9.55 3.39
C GLY A 322 3.13 -8.82 4.73
N ASP A 323 4.04 -7.89 5.01
CA ASP A 323 4.07 -7.15 6.28
C ASP A 323 4.46 -5.67 6.13
N VAL A 324 4.49 -5.18 4.89
CA VAL A 324 4.68 -3.77 4.55
C VAL A 324 3.66 -3.37 3.48
N GLN A 325 3.00 -2.22 3.68
CA GLN A 325 2.04 -1.66 2.74
C GLN A 325 2.75 -1.10 1.50
N THR A 326 2.21 -1.39 0.33
CA THR A 326 2.69 -0.83 -0.94
C THR A 326 2.32 0.64 -1.09
N HIS A 327 3.16 1.40 -1.80
CA HIS A 327 2.93 2.81 -2.13
C HIS A 327 2.64 3.02 -3.63
N ILE A 328 2.06 2.01 -4.28
CA ILE A 328 1.65 2.06 -5.70
C ILE A 328 0.30 2.75 -5.87
N PHE A 329 -0.63 2.61 -4.92
CA PHE A 329 -1.99 3.20 -4.87
C PHE A 329 -2.97 2.76 -5.96
N TYR A 330 -2.55 2.76 -7.22
CA TYR A 330 -3.42 2.43 -8.35
C TYR A 330 -3.72 0.94 -8.39
N ILE A 331 -4.98 0.58 -8.66
CA ILE A 331 -5.44 -0.82 -8.74
C ILE A 331 -5.73 -1.16 -10.21
N ASN A 332 -5.12 -2.23 -10.70
CA ASN A 332 -5.49 -2.86 -11.96
C ASN A 332 -6.64 -3.84 -11.72
N THR A 333 -7.80 -3.48 -12.25
CA THR A 333 -9.06 -4.25 -12.14
C THR A 333 -9.16 -5.46 -13.08
N ASP A 334 -8.14 -5.72 -13.92
CA ASP A 334 -8.12 -6.93 -14.74
C ASP A 334 -7.79 -8.15 -13.88
N GLY A 335 -8.75 -9.07 -13.72
CA GLY A 335 -8.59 -10.30 -12.94
C GLY A 335 -7.55 -11.27 -13.49
N ALA A 336 -7.09 -11.10 -14.73
CA ALA A 336 -5.99 -11.88 -15.31
C ALA A 336 -4.62 -11.21 -15.17
N ALA A 337 -4.56 -9.98 -14.65
CA ALA A 337 -3.31 -9.25 -14.52
C ALA A 337 -2.40 -9.86 -13.44
N ASN A 338 -1.10 -9.75 -13.67
CA ASN A 338 -0.07 -10.08 -12.70
C ASN A 338 0.73 -8.82 -12.39
N MET A 339 0.92 -8.52 -11.10
CA MET A 339 1.67 -7.36 -10.63
C MET A 339 3.16 -7.46 -10.93
N PHE A 340 3.70 -8.66 -11.10
CA PHE A 340 5.13 -8.90 -11.27
C PHE A 340 5.51 -9.23 -12.71
N THR A 341 6.79 -9.07 -13.02
CA THR A 341 7.41 -9.56 -14.26
C THR A 341 7.29 -11.09 -14.36
N GLU A 342 7.42 -11.64 -15.57
CA GLU A 342 7.27 -13.09 -15.82
C GLU A 342 8.25 -13.95 -14.99
N ASP A 343 9.44 -13.44 -14.71
CA ASP A 343 10.44 -14.07 -13.86
C ASP A 343 10.25 -13.80 -12.35
N GLY A 344 9.26 -12.97 -11.98
CA GLY A 344 8.95 -12.56 -10.61
C GLY A 344 10.02 -11.70 -9.93
N SER A 345 10.96 -11.13 -10.70
CA SER A 345 12.11 -10.39 -10.15
C SER A 345 11.83 -8.91 -9.88
N ALA A 346 10.77 -8.34 -10.46
CA ALA A 346 10.35 -6.96 -10.25
C ALA A 346 8.82 -6.78 -10.39
N VAL A 347 8.31 -5.63 -9.93
CA VAL A 347 6.97 -5.15 -10.29
C VAL A 347 6.96 -4.79 -11.77
N LYS A 348 5.91 -5.21 -12.47
CA LYS A 348 5.68 -4.89 -13.88
C LYS A 348 5.26 -3.43 -14.00
N LEU A 349 6.04 -2.65 -14.74
CA LEU A 349 5.72 -1.27 -15.11
C LEU A 349 5.09 -1.22 -16.51
N ASP A 350 4.18 -0.27 -16.72
CA ASP A 350 3.63 0.02 -18.05
C ASP A 350 4.62 0.84 -18.92
N GLU A 351 4.21 1.18 -20.14
CA GLU A 351 5.03 1.97 -21.08
C GLU A 351 5.38 3.39 -20.57
N ASN A 352 4.65 3.89 -19.57
CA ASN A 352 4.85 5.18 -18.93
C ASN A 352 5.60 5.07 -17.59
N GLY A 353 6.08 3.86 -17.24
CA GLY A 353 6.78 3.62 -15.98
C GLY A 353 5.86 3.57 -14.76
N LYS A 354 4.55 3.33 -14.94
CA LYS A 354 3.56 3.25 -13.86
C LYS A 354 3.32 1.81 -13.42
N ALA A 355 3.12 1.65 -12.12
CA ALA A 355 2.83 0.39 -11.48
C ALA A 355 1.34 0.30 -11.09
N ALA A 356 0.85 -0.91 -10.89
CA ALA A 356 -0.51 -1.16 -10.43
C ALA A 356 -0.54 -2.35 -9.47
N VAL A 357 -1.29 -2.21 -8.39
CA VAL A 357 -1.68 -3.31 -7.49
C VAL A 357 -2.74 -4.15 -8.21
N THR A 358 -2.63 -5.47 -8.18
CA THR A 358 -3.63 -6.37 -8.78
C THR A 358 -4.71 -6.79 -7.77
N VAL A 359 -5.86 -7.25 -8.27
CA VAL A 359 -7.03 -7.61 -7.45
C VAL A 359 -6.78 -8.75 -6.46
N ASP A 360 -5.80 -9.60 -6.73
CA ASP A 360 -5.34 -10.63 -5.78
C ASP A 360 -4.77 -10.01 -4.49
N PHE A 361 -3.97 -8.95 -4.60
CA PHE A 361 -3.47 -8.21 -3.44
C PHE A 361 -4.52 -7.28 -2.81
N ALA A 362 -5.36 -6.64 -3.62
CA ALA A 362 -6.32 -5.66 -3.13
C ALA A 362 -7.57 -6.31 -2.48
N CYS A 363 -8.02 -7.47 -2.97
CA CYS A 363 -9.34 -8.01 -2.64
C CYS A 363 -9.27 -9.36 -1.90
N VAL A 364 -8.41 -10.28 -2.32
CA VAL A 364 -8.45 -11.70 -1.89
C VAL A 364 -8.10 -11.89 -0.41
N ARG A 365 -7.45 -10.90 0.23
CA ARG A 365 -7.21 -10.91 1.69
C ARG A 365 -8.51 -10.95 2.50
N CYS A 366 -9.60 -10.39 1.97
CA CYS A 366 -10.92 -10.44 2.58
C CYS A 366 -11.89 -11.36 1.81
N HIS A 367 -11.69 -11.50 0.49
CA HIS A 367 -12.50 -12.32 -0.41
C HIS A 367 -11.78 -13.61 -0.81
N GLU A 368 -11.41 -14.45 0.17
CA GLU A 368 -10.54 -15.63 -0.04
C GLU A 368 -11.06 -16.63 -1.09
N THR A 369 -12.38 -16.70 -1.28
CA THR A 369 -13.05 -17.60 -2.23
C THR A 369 -13.51 -16.90 -3.51
N GLY A 370 -13.29 -15.59 -3.64
CA GLY A 370 -13.76 -14.79 -4.77
C GLY A 370 -12.96 -15.10 -6.04
N ASP A 371 -13.67 -15.20 -7.18
CA ASP A 371 -13.02 -15.29 -8.48
C ASP A 371 -12.40 -13.95 -8.86
N LEU A 372 -11.15 -13.95 -9.37
CA LEU A 372 -10.43 -12.71 -9.67
C LEU A 372 -11.08 -11.90 -10.80
N VAL A 373 -11.70 -12.56 -11.78
CA VAL A 373 -12.38 -11.86 -12.89
C VAL A 373 -13.65 -11.20 -12.38
N GLU A 374 -14.40 -11.90 -11.52
CA GLU A 374 -15.56 -11.33 -10.84
C GLU A 374 -15.15 -10.13 -9.97
N LEU A 375 -14.20 -10.30 -9.06
CA LEU A 375 -13.69 -9.21 -8.21
C LEU A 375 -13.19 -8.02 -9.04
N GLY A 376 -12.51 -8.30 -10.14
CA GLY A 376 -12.08 -7.28 -11.11
C GLY A 376 -13.23 -6.52 -11.74
N ASN A 377 -14.31 -7.20 -12.12
CA ASN A 377 -15.51 -6.54 -12.64
C ASN A 377 -16.21 -5.67 -11.59
N PHE A 378 -16.27 -6.12 -10.33
CA PHE A 378 -16.78 -5.29 -9.23
C PHE A 378 -15.90 -4.07 -8.95
N ALA A 379 -14.59 -4.18 -9.13
CA ALA A 379 -13.67 -3.05 -8.94
C ALA A 379 -13.76 -1.99 -10.06
N LYS A 380 -14.33 -2.30 -11.22
CA LYS A 380 -14.49 -1.33 -12.32
C LYS A 380 -15.55 -0.29 -11.96
N ASN A 381 -15.19 0.98 -12.15
CA ASN A 381 -16.01 2.14 -11.78
C ASN A 381 -16.52 2.10 -10.33
N PHE A 382 -15.76 1.47 -9.41
CA PHE A 382 -16.17 1.24 -8.03
C PHE A 382 -16.57 2.52 -7.26
N HIS A 383 -15.93 3.65 -7.58
CA HIS A 383 -16.24 4.94 -6.96
C HIS A 383 -17.24 5.80 -7.74
N GLY A 384 -17.81 5.30 -8.84
CA GLY A 384 -18.76 6.03 -9.69
C GLY A 384 -18.18 7.29 -10.35
N THR A 385 -16.87 7.32 -10.61
CA THR A 385 -16.19 8.48 -11.21
C THR A 385 -16.46 8.61 -12.72
N ASP A 386 -16.82 7.51 -13.37
CA ASP A 386 -17.32 7.53 -14.75
C ASP A 386 -18.86 7.55 -14.71
N ASP A 387 -19.45 8.69 -15.04
CA ASP A 387 -20.90 8.89 -15.08
C ASP A 387 -21.53 8.42 -16.40
N SER A 388 -20.70 7.99 -17.37
CA SER A 388 -21.15 7.50 -18.67
C SER A 388 -21.42 5.99 -18.70
N VAL A 389 -20.90 5.25 -17.71
CA VAL A 389 -20.98 3.80 -17.62
C VAL A 389 -21.45 3.37 -16.23
N SER A 390 -22.50 2.57 -16.19
CA SER A 390 -22.98 1.95 -14.95
C SER A 390 -22.11 0.77 -14.55
N GLN A 391 -21.88 0.58 -13.24
CA GLN A 391 -21.18 -0.58 -12.74
C GLN A 391 -21.86 -1.91 -13.13
N LEU A 392 -23.19 -1.88 -13.34
CA LEU A 392 -23.96 -3.02 -13.84
C LEU A 392 -23.51 -3.50 -15.23
N GLU A 393 -22.90 -2.63 -16.04
CA GLU A 393 -22.33 -3.03 -17.33
C GLU A 393 -21.21 -4.07 -17.17
N HIS A 394 -20.51 -4.05 -16.02
CA HIS A 394 -19.39 -4.95 -15.75
C HIS A 394 -19.79 -6.24 -15.03
N ILE A 395 -20.76 -6.15 -14.12
CA ILE A 395 -21.10 -7.26 -13.21
C ILE A 395 -22.41 -7.97 -13.55
N GLY A 396 -23.23 -7.39 -14.43
CA GLY A 396 -24.50 -7.99 -14.77
C GLY A 396 -25.65 -7.68 -13.82
N LEU A 397 -26.82 -8.24 -14.15
CA LEU A 397 -27.95 -8.32 -13.23
C LEU A 397 -27.55 -9.15 -12.00
N ASN A 398 -27.86 -8.64 -10.80
CA ASN A 398 -27.47 -9.29 -9.54
C ASN A 398 -28.56 -9.12 -8.46
N PRO A 399 -28.49 -9.88 -7.35
CA PRO A 399 -29.47 -9.79 -6.28
C PRO A 399 -29.66 -8.42 -5.65
N GLY A 400 -28.68 -7.53 -5.77
CA GLY A 400 -28.77 -6.14 -5.35
C GLY A 400 -29.89 -5.35 -6.05
N LEU A 401 -30.39 -5.81 -7.20
CA LEU A 401 -31.53 -5.20 -7.92
C LEU A 401 -32.89 -5.56 -7.30
N SER A 402 -32.95 -6.54 -6.39
CA SER A 402 -34.20 -6.96 -5.75
C SER A 402 -34.82 -5.82 -4.93
N GLY A 403 -36.13 -5.61 -5.06
CA GLY A 403 -36.84 -4.55 -4.36
C GLY A 403 -38.13 -4.11 -5.05
N ASN A 404 -38.69 -2.99 -4.57
CA ASN A 404 -39.88 -2.38 -5.17
C ASN A 404 -39.47 -1.41 -6.27
N TRP A 405 -40.04 -1.58 -7.46
CA TRP A 405 -39.81 -0.74 -8.64
C TRP A 405 -41.13 -0.21 -9.14
N TRP A 406 -41.22 1.07 -9.50
CA TRP A 406 -42.48 1.67 -9.90
C TRP A 406 -42.29 2.76 -10.96
N GLY A 407 -43.33 3.05 -11.73
CA GLY A 407 -43.25 3.95 -12.90
C GLY A 407 -43.34 5.44 -12.58
N GLY A 408 -42.93 5.86 -11.38
CA GLY A 408 -43.07 7.24 -10.94
C GLY A 408 -44.53 7.70 -10.79
N SER A 409 -44.71 9.01 -10.56
CA SER A 409 -46.03 9.60 -10.25
C SER A 409 -47.08 9.38 -11.34
N ASP A 410 -46.65 9.23 -12.59
CA ASP A 410 -47.52 9.04 -13.76
C ASP A 410 -48.20 7.67 -13.75
N ARG A 411 -47.66 6.71 -12.97
CA ARG A 411 -48.09 5.33 -12.85
C ARG A 411 -48.44 4.96 -11.40
N SER A 412 -48.80 5.96 -10.58
CA SER A 412 -49.07 5.73 -9.17
C SER A 412 -50.21 4.73 -8.95
N GLY A 413 -49.96 3.71 -8.11
CA GLY A 413 -50.92 2.64 -7.83
C GLY A 413 -50.65 1.32 -8.56
N GLU A 414 -49.62 1.28 -9.41
CA GLU A 414 -49.05 0.06 -10.00
C GLU A 414 -47.53 -0.01 -9.82
N GLY A 415 -46.96 -1.20 -9.95
CA GLY A 415 -45.52 -1.40 -9.80
C GLY A 415 -45.12 -2.86 -9.62
N PHE A 416 -43.82 -3.10 -9.55
CA PHE A 416 -43.20 -4.41 -9.46
C PHE A 416 -42.57 -4.61 -8.09
N LEU A 417 -42.72 -5.81 -7.54
CA LEU A 417 -41.72 -6.39 -6.66
C LEU A 417 -40.80 -7.25 -7.52
N VAL A 418 -39.55 -6.82 -7.71
CA VAL A 418 -38.53 -7.55 -8.46
C VAL A 418 -37.67 -8.33 -7.47
N GLU A 419 -37.41 -9.59 -7.76
CA GLU A 419 -36.48 -10.45 -7.06
C GLU A 419 -35.49 -11.02 -8.07
N VAL A 420 -34.20 -10.79 -7.85
CA VAL A 420 -33.13 -11.42 -8.61
C VAL A 420 -32.43 -12.37 -7.65
N ALA A 421 -32.58 -13.67 -7.89
CA ALA A 421 -32.11 -14.70 -6.96
C ALA A 421 -31.62 -15.95 -7.68
N ASN A 422 -30.77 -16.72 -7.02
CA ASN A 422 -30.32 -18.00 -7.52
C ASN A 422 -31.43 -19.05 -7.36
N SER A 423 -31.85 -19.66 -8.46
CA SER A 423 -32.78 -20.77 -8.49
C SER A 423 -32.14 -21.94 -9.24
N SER A 424 -31.86 -23.03 -8.52
CA SER A 424 -31.27 -24.26 -9.06
C SER A 424 -29.93 -24.07 -9.79
N GLY A 425 -29.10 -23.14 -9.33
CA GLY A 425 -27.77 -22.86 -9.89
C GLY A 425 -27.77 -21.86 -11.04
N ALA A 426 -28.89 -21.19 -11.30
CA ALA A 426 -29.00 -20.12 -12.29
C ALA A 426 -29.63 -18.88 -11.65
N LEU A 427 -29.12 -17.69 -12.00
CA LEU A 427 -29.74 -16.44 -11.58
C LEU A 427 -31.02 -16.21 -12.38
N VAL A 428 -32.12 -15.91 -11.69
CA VAL A 428 -33.44 -15.70 -12.29
C VAL A 428 -33.99 -14.38 -11.78
N LEU A 429 -34.59 -13.60 -12.70
CA LEU A 429 -35.42 -12.46 -12.35
C LEU A 429 -36.88 -12.90 -12.26
N ILE A 430 -37.50 -12.62 -11.12
CA ILE A 430 -38.93 -12.79 -10.87
C ILE A 430 -39.52 -11.41 -10.59
N GLY A 431 -40.47 -10.98 -11.40
CA GLY A 431 -41.19 -9.72 -11.21
C GLY A 431 -42.65 -9.97 -10.87
N SER A 432 -43.12 -9.54 -9.70
CA SER A 432 -44.55 -9.51 -9.38
C SER A 432 -45.10 -8.14 -9.73
N PHE A 433 -45.82 -8.04 -10.85
CA PHE A 433 -46.40 -6.79 -11.33
C PHE A 433 -47.82 -6.63 -10.80
N TYR A 434 -48.05 -5.66 -9.92
CA TYR A 434 -49.37 -5.30 -9.42
C TYR A 434 -49.95 -4.18 -10.30
N THR A 435 -51.04 -4.45 -11.01
CA THR A 435 -51.62 -3.54 -12.02
C THR A 435 -53.13 -3.76 -12.15
N TYR A 436 -53.74 -3.30 -13.25
CA TYR A 436 -55.17 -3.34 -13.52
C TYR A 436 -55.48 -3.96 -14.89
N ASP A 437 -56.62 -4.63 -15.00
CA ASP A 437 -57.18 -5.08 -16.28
C ASP A 437 -57.82 -3.91 -17.07
N PRO A 438 -58.26 -4.12 -18.33
CA PRO A 438 -58.92 -3.08 -19.12
C PRO A 438 -60.22 -2.52 -18.53
N ASP A 439 -60.83 -3.22 -17.57
CA ASP A 439 -62.05 -2.80 -16.87
C ASP A 439 -61.74 -2.06 -15.55
N GLY A 440 -60.45 -1.97 -15.17
CA GLY A 440 -59.98 -1.31 -13.95
C GLY A 440 -59.97 -2.18 -12.70
N ASN A 441 -60.15 -3.50 -12.82
CA ASN A 441 -60.00 -4.42 -11.70
C ASN A 441 -58.52 -4.72 -11.45
N GLN A 442 -58.15 -4.88 -10.18
CA GLN A 442 -56.77 -5.24 -9.83
C GLN A 442 -56.42 -6.65 -10.29
N ILE A 443 -55.24 -6.78 -10.88
CA ILE A 443 -54.63 -8.05 -11.26
C ILE A 443 -53.17 -8.06 -10.82
N TRP A 444 -52.55 -9.23 -10.83
CA TRP A 444 -51.10 -9.32 -10.77
C TRP A 444 -50.57 -10.26 -11.85
N LEU A 445 -49.43 -9.90 -12.44
CA LEU A 445 -48.70 -10.72 -13.38
C LEU A 445 -47.38 -11.16 -12.75
N ILE A 446 -46.95 -12.37 -13.06
CA ILE A 446 -45.64 -12.90 -12.64
C ILE A 446 -44.74 -12.95 -13.88
N ALA A 447 -43.70 -12.11 -13.88
CA ALA A 447 -42.64 -12.11 -14.87
C ALA A 447 -41.55 -13.09 -14.43
N VAL A 448 -41.06 -13.93 -15.34
CA VAL A 448 -39.93 -14.83 -15.08
C VAL A 448 -38.98 -14.79 -16.27
N GLY A 449 -37.69 -14.56 -16.02
CA GLY A 449 -36.63 -14.60 -17.03
C GLY A 449 -35.28 -14.94 -16.43
N ALA A 450 -34.34 -15.38 -17.27
CA ALA A 450 -32.96 -15.62 -16.84
C ALA A 450 -32.28 -14.28 -16.56
N ALA A 451 -31.58 -14.15 -15.43
CA ALA A 451 -30.83 -12.94 -15.09
C ALA A 451 -29.35 -13.10 -15.48
N ASP A 452 -29.10 -13.59 -16.70
CA ASP A 452 -27.77 -13.84 -17.26
C ASP A 452 -27.30 -12.73 -18.23
N GLY A 453 -28.18 -11.77 -18.55
CA GLY A 453 -27.82 -10.58 -19.31
C GLY A 453 -27.04 -9.55 -18.48
N SER A 454 -26.34 -8.64 -19.17
CA SER A 454 -25.53 -7.61 -18.50
C SER A 454 -26.41 -6.57 -17.80
N MET A 455 -27.35 -5.97 -18.53
CA MET A 455 -28.27 -4.96 -17.99
C MET A 455 -29.69 -5.17 -18.46
N GLU A 456 -29.95 -6.25 -19.20
CA GLU A 456 -31.24 -6.51 -19.83
C GLU A 456 -31.60 -7.98 -19.68
N THR A 457 -32.88 -8.26 -19.48
CA THR A 457 -33.41 -9.63 -19.46
C THR A 457 -34.78 -9.69 -20.11
N ASP A 458 -34.94 -10.68 -20.98
CA ASP A 458 -36.23 -11.06 -21.53
C ASP A 458 -36.99 -11.93 -20.53
N VAL A 459 -38.27 -11.60 -20.34
CA VAL A 459 -39.16 -12.27 -19.40
C VAL A 459 -40.44 -12.75 -20.08
N ILE A 460 -41.00 -13.82 -19.55
CA ILE A 460 -42.36 -14.26 -19.86
C ILE A 460 -43.27 -13.83 -18.71
N PHE A 461 -44.38 -13.18 -19.04
CA PHE A 461 -45.42 -12.80 -18.10
C PHE A 461 -46.48 -13.89 -18.03
N TYR A 462 -46.87 -14.24 -16.82
CA TYR A 462 -47.95 -15.18 -16.53
C TYR A 462 -49.04 -14.49 -15.72
N ILE A 463 -50.29 -14.85 -15.99
CA ILE A 463 -51.44 -14.53 -15.15
C ILE A 463 -51.99 -15.84 -14.59
N ASN A 464 -52.34 -15.82 -13.30
CA ASN A 464 -52.91 -16.98 -12.62
C ASN A 464 -54.38 -16.74 -12.30
N ASP A 465 -55.24 -17.73 -12.55
CA ASP A 465 -56.65 -17.71 -12.14
C ASP A 465 -57.11 -19.03 -11.49
N GLY A 466 -58.42 -19.11 -11.19
CA GLY A 466 -59.10 -20.32 -10.70
C GLY A 466 -59.04 -20.57 -9.19
N GLN A 467 -58.07 -19.97 -8.51
CA GLN A 467 -57.82 -20.13 -7.08
C GLN A 467 -58.91 -19.51 -6.20
N LYS A 468 -59.18 -20.13 -5.05
CA LYS A 468 -60.08 -19.60 -4.00
C LYS A 468 -59.37 -19.49 -2.66
N TRP A 469 -59.80 -18.55 -1.85
CA TRP A 469 -59.23 -18.28 -0.53
C TRP A 469 -59.60 -19.34 0.51
N GLY A 470 -58.66 -19.70 1.39
CA GLY A 470 -58.93 -20.47 2.60
C GLY A 470 -59.15 -21.96 2.36
N THR A 471 -60.17 -22.55 3.00
CA THR A 471 -60.46 -24.00 2.92
C THR A 471 -60.91 -24.46 1.54
N ASP A 472 -61.28 -23.53 0.66
CA ASP A 472 -61.68 -23.79 -0.71
C ASP A 472 -60.49 -23.76 -1.69
N PHE A 473 -59.26 -23.55 -1.20
CA PHE A 473 -58.05 -23.61 -2.01
C PHE A 473 -57.79 -25.05 -2.48
N ASP A 474 -57.81 -25.26 -3.79
CA ASP A 474 -57.43 -26.51 -4.45
C ASP A 474 -56.27 -26.24 -5.43
N PRO A 475 -55.07 -26.84 -5.24
CA PRO A 475 -53.96 -26.71 -6.19
C PRO A 475 -54.32 -27.14 -7.62
N ALA A 476 -55.30 -28.03 -7.80
CA ALA A 476 -55.73 -28.49 -9.12
C ALA A 476 -56.54 -27.43 -9.90
N ASP A 477 -57.05 -26.41 -9.20
CA ASP A 477 -57.78 -25.29 -9.81
C ASP A 477 -56.84 -24.16 -10.29
N VAL A 478 -55.53 -24.23 -10.01
CA VAL A 478 -54.55 -23.23 -10.42
C VAL A 478 -54.32 -23.33 -11.93
N ASN A 479 -54.78 -22.34 -12.68
CA ASN A 479 -54.42 -22.18 -14.10
C ASN A 479 -53.37 -21.09 -14.21
N GLN A 480 -52.14 -21.48 -14.54
CA GLN A 480 -51.10 -20.54 -14.96
C GLN A 480 -51.16 -20.39 -16.47
N VAL A 481 -51.44 -19.17 -16.92
CA VAL A 481 -51.61 -18.85 -18.33
C VAL A 481 -50.53 -17.85 -18.74
N GLU A 482 -49.84 -18.14 -19.84
CA GLU A 482 -48.93 -17.18 -20.44
C GLU A 482 -49.71 -15.95 -20.90
N PHE A 483 -49.39 -14.80 -20.33
CA PHE A 483 -49.99 -13.50 -20.64
C PHE A 483 -49.32 -12.87 -21.85
N GLY A 484 -47.99 -12.94 -21.93
CA GLY A 484 -47.20 -12.30 -22.98
C GLY A 484 -45.72 -12.31 -22.66
N THR A 485 -44.95 -11.51 -23.40
CA THR A 485 -43.50 -11.37 -23.23
C THR A 485 -43.14 -9.95 -22.88
N GLY A 486 -41.93 -9.73 -22.40
CA GLY A 486 -41.41 -8.39 -22.19
C GLY A 486 -39.92 -8.41 -21.88
N THR A 487 -39.40 -7.22 -21.62
CA THR A 487 -37.98 -7.01 -21.37
C THR A 487 -37.82 -6.02 -20.23
N PHE A 488 -36.99 -6.36 -19.25
CA PHE A 488 -36.50 -5.41 -18.24
C PHE A 488 -35.10 -4.95 -18.63
N THR A 489 -34.86 -3.64 -18.56
CA THR A 489 -33.53 -3.04 -18.71
C THR A 489 -33.22 -2.25 -17.46
N PHE A 490 -32.03 -2.41 -16.88
CA PHE A 490 -31.55 -1.72 -15.68
C PHE A 490 -30.26 -0.96 -15.98
N PRO A 491 -30.36 0.30 -16.47
CA PRO A 491 -29.19 1.12 -16.71
C PRO A 491 -28.41 1.45 -15.43
N ALA A 492 -29.08 1.48 -14.28
CA ALA A 492 -28.46 1.77 -12.98
C ALA A 492 -29.18 1.04 -11.85
N CYS A 493 -28.65 1.16 -10.64
CA CYS A 493 -29.22 0.52 -9.45
C CYS A 493 -30.60 1.04 -9.02
N ASP A 494 -30.96 2.24 -9.48
CA ASP A 494 -32.20 2.94 -9.14
C ASP A 494 -33.06 3.33 -10.36
N VAL A 495 -32.55 3.09 -11.57
CA VAL A 495 -33.22 3.38 -12.85
C VAL A 495 -33.40 2.09 -13.64
N GLY A 496 -34.62 1.87 -14.12
CA GLY A 496 -34.95 0.75 -14.98
C GLY A 496 -35.95 1.12 -16.07
N HIS A 497 -36.26 0.17 -16.92
CA HIS A 497 -37.28 0.26 -17.95
C HIS A 497 -37.94 -1.10 -18.10
N VAL A 498 -39.24 -1.13 -18.36
CA VAL A 498 -39.96 -2.35 -18.70
C VAL A 498 -40.77 -2.16 -19.96
N SER A 499 -40.74 -3.16 -20.83
CA SER A 499 -41.67 -3.29 -21.95
C SER A 499 -42.47 -4.59 -21.80
N ILE A 500 -43.77 -4.55 -22.12
CA ILE A 500 -44.67 -5.70 -22.03
C ILE A 500 -45.56 -5.75 -23.27
N THR A 501 -45.57 -6.90 -23.93
CA THR A 501 -46.41 -7.22 -25.08
C THR A 501 -47.31 -8.41 -24.72
N PRO A 502 -48.62 -8.18 -24.49
CA PRO A 502 -49.59 -9.26 -24.32
C PRO A 502 -49.65 -10.16 -25.56
N ASN A 503 -49.94 -11.44 -25.39
CA ASN A 503 -50.14 -12.34 -26.53
C ASN A 503 -51.47 -12.07 -27.25
N ALA A 504 -51.68 -12.73 -28.39
CA ALA A 504 -52.87 -12.51 -29.22
C ALA A 504 -54.21 -12.72 -28.50
N THR A 505 -54.24 -13.60 -27.49
CA THR A 505 -55.46 -13.86 -26.70
C THR A 505 -55.80 -12.66 -25.82
N PHE A 506 -54.83 -12.15 -25.06
CA PHE A 506 -55.04 -11.01 -24.17
C PHE A 506 -55.17 -9.69 -24.93
N MET A 507 -54.49 -9.52 -26.07
CA MET A 507 -54.77 -8.40 -26.98
C MET A 507 -56.22 -8.41 -27.47
N GLY A 508 -56.78 -9.59 -27.76
CA GLY A 508 -58.20 -9.74 -28.10
C GLY A 508 -59.17 -9.40 -26.96
N GLN A 509 -58.68 -9.38 -25.72
CA GLN A 509 -59.45 -8.99 -24.52
C GLN A 509 -59.29 -7.50 -24.17
N GLY A 510 -58.55 -6.72 -24.97
CA GLY A 510 -58.40 -5.27 -24.78
C GLY A 510 -57.12 -4.84 -24.06
N TYR A 511 -56.23 -5.78 -23.74
CA TYR A 511 -54.89 -5.42 -23.24
C TYR A 511 -54.05 -4.83 -24.38
N GLY A 512 -53.32 -3.74 -24.08
CA GLY A 512 -52.39 -3.09 -25.01
C GLY A 512 -50.94 -3.30 -24.59
N GLU A 513 -50.03 -3.07 -25.54
CA GLU A 513 -48.61 -2.98 -25.25
C GLU A 513 -48.33 -1.78 -24.33
N ILE A 514 -47.46 -1.96 -23.35
CA ILE A 514 -47.00 -0.90 -22.46
C ILE A 514 -45.48 -0.91 -22.37
N ALA A 515 -44.89 0.28 -22.35
CA ALA A 515 -43.47 0.46 -22.05
C ALA A 515 -43.31 1.75 -21.24
N TYR A 516 -42.52 1.70 -20.18
CA TYR A 516 -42.26 2.86 -19.31
C TYR A 516 -41.04 2.66 -18.42
N ASP A 517 -40.48 3.78 -17.99
CA ASP A 517 -39.34 3.80 -17.09
C ASP A 517 -39.78 3.43 -15.67
N LEU A 518 -38.89 2.74 -14.97
CA LEU A 518 -39.04 2.33 -13.58
C LEU A 518 -38.01 3.09 -12.75
N SER A 519 -38.43 3.49 -11.55
CA SER A 519 -37.53 3.97 -10.51
C SER A 519 -37.65 3.10 -9.28
N ARG A 520 -36.55 2.97 -8.56
CA ARG A 520 -36.52 2.35 -7.24
C ARG A 520 -36.23 3.41 -6.20
N ASP A 521 -37.18 3.63 -5.30
CA ASP A 521 -36.88 4.38 -4.08
C ASP A 521 -36.02 3.46 -3.21
N ILE A 522 -34.73 3.77 -3.09
CA ILE A 522 -33.82 3.05 -2.21
C ILE A 522 -34.26 3.36 -0.76
N THR A 523 -35.20 2.58 -0.23
CA THR A 523 -35.28 2.40 1.23
C THR A 523 -33.95 1.79 1.64
N ASP A 524 -33.32 2.24 2.74
CA ASP A 524 -32.06 1.73 3.31
C ASP A 524 -32.05 0.19 3.40
N TYR A 525 -31.82 -0.46 2.26
CA TYR A 525 -31.93 -1.89 2.10
C TYR A 525 -30.54 -2.42 2.37
N LYS A 526 -30.46 -3.45 3.22
CA LYS A 526 -29.19 -3.98 3.72
C LYS A 526 -28.34 -4.67 2.65
N VAL A 527 -28.84 -4.79 1.43
CA VAL A 527 -28.08 -5.30 0.27
C VAL A 527 -27.85 -4.12 -0.66
N ALA A 528 -26.61 -3.63 -0.68
CA ALA A 528 -26.21 -2.58 -1.59
C ALA A 528 -26.40 -3.05 -3.04
N CYS A 529 -26.74 -2.11 -3.94
CA CYS A 529 -26.57 -2.34 -5.36
C CYS A 529 -25.37 -1.50 -5.79
N PRO A 530 -24.34 -2.11 -6.38
CA PRO A 530 -24.25 -3.53 -6.68
C PRO A 530 -23.90 -4.44 -5.48
N SER A 531 -24.24 -5.73 -5.58
CA SER A 531 -23.91 -6.73 -4.55
C SER A 531 -23.11 -7.89 -5.14
N LEU A 532 -22.07 -8.31 -4.42
CA LEU A 532 -21.41 -9.59 -4.64
C LEU A 532 -22.32 -10.70 -4.09
N VAL A 533 -22.52 -11.79 -4.83
CA VAL A 533 -23.18 -12.99 -4.30
C VAL A 533 -22.09 -13.84 -3.67
N LEU A 534 -22.02 -13.85 -2.34
CA LEU A 534 -21.20 -14.82 -1.63
C LEU A 534 -22.00 -16.12 -1.60
N ASP A 535 -21.58 -17.12 -2.40
CA ASP A 535 -22.08 -18.49 -2.32
C ASP A 535 -21.73 -19.16 -0.97
#